data_AF-A0AAE0SIC7-F1
#
_entry.id   AF-A0AAE0SIC7-F1
#
_cell.length_a   1.000
_cell.length_b   1.000
_cell.length_c   1.000
_cell.angle_alpha   90.00
_cell.angle_beta   90.00
_cell.angle_gamma   90.00
#
_symmetry.space_group_name_H-M   'P 1'
#
loop_
_entity.id
_entity.type
_entity.pdbx_description
1 polymer ?
#
loop_
_entity_poly.entity_id
_entity_poly.type
_entity_poly.pdbx_seq_one_letter_code
_entity_poly.pdbx_strand_id
1 'polypeptide(L)' 'MNSYGFGVRPQVSTGFGGNGPIWLDDLNCTGNENDIAMCMTKRWGEHDCSHSEDVWISC' A
#
# COMPACT_ATOMS: atom_id res chain seq x y z
N MET A 1 -2.38 27.69 8.10
CA MET A 1 -3.68 27.51 7.43
C MET A 1 -3.79 28.54 6.31
N ASN A 2 -4.26 28.12 5.13
CA ASN A 2 -4.64 28.86 3.90
C ASN A 2 -3.62 28.83 2.75
N SER A 3 -3.89 28.31 1.54
CA SER A 3 -4.50 27.04 1.05
C SER A 3 -4.43 27.11 -0.49
N TYR A 4 -3.28 26.76 -1.09
CA TYR A 4 -3.13 26.63 -2.56
C TYR A 4 -2.28 25.41 -2.98
N GLY A 5 -2.24 24.37 -2.15
CA GLY A 5 -1.72 23.06 -2.55
C GLY A 5 -2.86 22.08 -2.55
N PHE A 6 -3.22 21.55 -3.71
CA PHE A 6 -4.15 20.43 -3.84
C PHE A 6 -3.56 19.27 -3.04
N GLY A 7 -4.09 19.00 -1.85
CA GLY A 7 -3.68 17.82 -1.08
C GLY A 7 -4.10 16.61 -1.88
N VAL A 8 -3.14 15.96 -2.55
CA VAL A 8 -3.35 14.68 -3.21
C VAL A 8 -3.76 13.69 -2.12
N ARG A 9 -5.06 13.39 -2.05
CA ARG A 9 -5.57 12.30 -1.23
C ARG A 9 -5.56 11.10 -2.16
N PRO A 10 -4.61 10.16 -2.01
CA PRO A 10 -4.60 9.00 -2.86
C PRO A 10 -5.93 8.27 -2.72
N GLN A 11 -6.48 7.84 -3.85
CA GLN A 11 -7.62 6.94 -3.83
C GLN A 11 -7.10 5.53 -3.55
N VAL A 12 -7.66 4.90 -2.53
CA VAL A 12 -7.34 3.52 -2.15
C VAL A 12 -8.56 2.67 -2.43
N SER A 13 -8.40 1.54 -3.11
CA SER A 13 -9.42 0.50 -3.11
C SER A 13 -8.82 -0.88 -3.04
N THR A 14 -9.66 -1.83 -2.64
CA THR A 14 -9.31 -3.22 -2.38
C THR A 14 -10.07 -4.16 -3.31
N GLY A 15 -9.66 -5.43 -3.37
CA GLY A 15 -10.42 -6.49 -4.06
C GLY A 15 -10.25 -6.54 -5.57
N PHE A 16 -9.38 -5.69 -6.13
CA PHE A 16 -8.92 -5.78 -7.51
C PHE A 16 -7.54 -6.43 -7.52
N GLY A 17 -7.52 -7.75 -7.26
CA GLY A 17 -6.29 -8.51 -7.10
C GLY A 17 -5.79 -9.25 -8.33
N GLY A 18 -4.56 -9.74 -8.24
CA GLY A 18 -3.92 -10.60 -9.23
C GLY A 18 -4.22 -12.09 -9.02
N ASN A 19 -3.45 -12.96 -9.69
CA ASN A 19 -3.39 -14.40 -9.42
C ASN A 19 -1.95 -14.84 -9.09
N GLY A 20 -1.08 -13.88 -8.78
CA GLY A 20 0.35 -14.10 -8.54
C GLY A 20 0.68 -14.23 -7.04
N PRO A 21 1.95 -14.39 -6.68
CA PRO A 21 2.36 -14.33 -5.28
C PRO A 21 2.03 -12.96 -4.67
N ILE A 22 1.55 -12.97 -3.42
CA ILE A 22 1.42 -11.77 -2.60
C ILE A 22 2.75 -11.59 -1.86
N TRP A 23 3.38 -10.42 -2.04
CA TRP A 23 4.75 -10.19 -1.56
C TRP A 23 4.81 -9.45 -0.23
N LEU A 24 3.84 -8.56 0.02
CA LEU A 24 3.84 -7.61 1.12
C LEU A 24 2.52 -7.71 1.87
N ASP A 25 2.59 -7.64 3.19
CA ASP A 25 1.45 -7.70 4.11
C ASP A 25 1.83 -6.94 5.40
N ASP A 26 0.83 -6.32 6.04
CA ASP A 26 0.98 -5.44 7.20
C ASP A 26 1.99 -4.29 6.97
N LEU A 27 1.90 -3.63 5.81
CA LEU A 27 2.71 -2.44 5.51
C LEU A 27 2.41 -1.30 6.49
N ASN A 28 3.43 -0.89 7.23
CA ASN A 28 3.39 0.24 8.15
C ASN A 28 4.48 1.26 7.77
N CYS A 29 4.09 2.22 6.94
CA CYS A 29 4.94 3.31 6.47
C CYS A 29 4.79 4.54 7.37
N THR A 30 5.88 5.27 7.60
CA THR A 30 5.87 6.58 8.28
C THR A 30 5.47 7.74 7.36
N GLY A 31 5.54 7.52 6.04
CA GLY A 31 5.26 8.51 5.00
C GLY A 31 6.50 9.28 4.52
N ASN A 32 7.69 8.91 4.99
CA ASN A 32 8.97 9.51 4.58
C ASN A 32 9.88 8.53 3.83
N GLU A 33 9.42 7.29 3.64
CA GLU A 33 10.11 6.28 2.86
C GLU A 33 10.12 6.67 1.37
N ASN A 34 11.23 6.39 0.68
CA ASN A 34 11.34 6.63 -0.76
C ASN A 34 10.79 5.46 -1.60
N ASP A 35 10.59 4.30 -0.98
CA ASP A 35 10.12 3.08 -1.62
C ASP A 35 9.26 2.28 -0.63
N ILE A 36 8.20 1.65 -1.12
CA ILE A 36 7.29 0.82 -0.31
C ILE A 36 7.99 -0.38 0.34
N ALA A 37 9.07 -0.87 -0.27
CA ALA A 37 9.93 -1.92 0.25
C ALA A 37 10.69 -1.52 1.52
N MET A 38 10.81 -0.22 1.81
CA MET A 38 11.48 0.31 3.00
C MET A 38 10.55 0.46 4.20
N CYS A 39 9.24 0.32 4.01
CA CYS A 39 8.30 0.36 5.11
C CYS A 39 8.46 -0.87 6.02
N MET A 40 8.02 -0.74 7.26
CA MET A 40 7.95 -1.90 8.15
C MET A 40 6.88 -2.87 7.61
N THR A 41 7.20 -4.16 7.55
CA THR A 41 6.34 -5.22 6.99
C THR A 41 6.69 -6.55 7.64
N LYS A 42 5.82 -7.55 7.49
CA LYS A 42 6.21 -8.97 7.63
C LYS A 42 7.34 -9.32 6.65
N ARG A 43 7.97 -10.48 6.83
CA ARG A 43 8.97 -10.96 5.85
C ARG A 43 8.32 -11.07 4.47
N TRP A 44 9.10 -10.83 3.43
CA TRP A 44 8.59 -10.89 2.05
C TRP A 44 8.05 -12.29 1.73
N GLY A 45 6.82 -12.34 1.21
CA GLY A 45 6.10 -13.58 0.94
C GLY A 45 5.50 -14.26 2.17
N GLU A 46 5.66 -13.70 3.38
CA GLU A 46 4.95 -14.13 4.58
C GLU A 46 3.69 -13.28 4.72
N HIS A 47 2.54 -13.86 4.38
CA HIS A 47 1.24 -13.20 4.44
C HIS A 47 0.13 -14.19 4.78
N ASP A 48 -0.95 -13.69 5.36
CA ASP A 48 -2.23 -14.41 5.51
C ASP A 48 -3.35 -13.84 4.64
N CYS A 49 -3.02 -12.86 3.79
CA CYS A 49 -3.95 -12.26 2.83
C CYS A 49 -4.32 -13.19 1.66
N SER A 50 -5.51 -12.94 1.12
CA SER A 50 -5.98 -13.40 -0.19
C SER A 50 -5.99 -12.24 -1.21
N HIS A 51 -6.12 -12.55 -2.50
CA HIS A 51 -6.25 -11.52 -3.54
C HIS A 51 -7.50 -10.63 -3.43
N SER A 52 -8.47 -11.01 -2.60
CA SER A 52 -9.61 -10.13 -2.29
C SER A 52 -9.21 -8.93 -1.40
N GLU A 53 -8.02 -8.97 -0.81
CA GLU A 53 -7.46 -7.95 0.07
C GLU A 53 -6.37 -7.10 -0.62
N ASP A 54 -6.02 -7.44 -1.87
CA ASP A 54 -5.05 -6.67 -2.65
C ASP A 54 -5.45 -5.19 -2.71
N VAL A 55 -4.48 -4.32 -2.42
CA VAL A 55 -4.65 -2.86 -2.37
C VAL A 55 -4.12 -2.23 -3.64
N TRP A 56 -4.88 -1.31 -4.23
CA TRP A 56 -4.42 -0.42 -5.28
C TRP A 56 -4.51 1.05 -4.84
N ILE A 57 -3.59 1.85 -5.36
CA ILE A 57 -3.54 3.29 -5.14
C ILE A 57 -3.51 4.05 -6.46
N SER A 58 -4.25 5.16 -6.54
CA SER A 58 -4.06 6.18 -7.58
C SER A 58 -3.72 7.51 -6.94
N CYS A 59 -2.76 8.19 -7.56
CA CYS A 59 -2.36 9.56 -7.25
C CYS A 59 -3.33 10.58 -7.83
#